data_AF-F0YVR1-F1
#
_entry.id   AF-F0YVR1-F1
#
_cell.length_a   1.000
_cell.length_b   1.000
_cell.length_c   1.000
_cell.angle_alpha   90.00
_cell.angle_beta   90.00
_cell.angle_gamma   90.00
#
_symmetry.space_group_name_H-M   'P 1'
#
loop_
_entity.id
_entity.type
_entity.pdbx_description
1 polymer ?
#
loop_
_entity_poly.entity_id
_entity_poly.type
_entity_poly.pdbx_seq_one_letter_code
_entity_poly.pdbx_strand_id
1 'polypeptide(L)'
;MGSGTEPQNRAEIAGNKGENRYDNERKNSGNCNFVDDVSITIGEKVLLGPAVTIATVGHPVNPEMREYMYADPVIIENNCWIGAGAVICPGVRIGENSVVGAGSIVTKDIPPNCVAAGNPCRVIREIDDRDKKYYYKDRKFEEADLLEEAELRNS
;
A
#
# COMPACT_ATOMS: atom_id res chain seq x y z
N MET A 1 -3.28 -40.78 -15.23
CA MET A 1 -2.68 -39.61 -15.90
C MET A 1 -3.85 -38.72 -16.32
N GLY A 2 -3.99 -37.45 -15.98
CA GLY A 2 -3.09 -36.55 -15.27
C GLY A 2 -3.73 -35.95 -14.01
N SER A 3 -2.84 -35.53 -13.13
CA SER A 3 -3.06 -34.81 -11.88
C SER A 3 -3.68 -33.44 -12.15
N GLY A 4 -4.90 -33.22 -11.65
CA GLY A 4 -5.44 -31.88 -11.44
C GLY A 4 -4.67 -31.26 -10.28
N THR A 5 -3.82 -30.29 -10.57
CA THR A 5 -3.13 -29.48 -9.58
C THR A 5 -4.15 -28.60 -8.86
N GLU A 6 -4.30 -28.80 -7.56
CA GLU A 6 -4.99 -27.86 -6.67
C GLU A 6 -4.39 -26.45 -6.82
N PRO A 7 -5.20 -25.38 -6.80
CA PRO A 7 -4.66 -24.03 -6.72
C PRO A 7 -4.00 -23.83 -5.34
N GLN A 8 -2.67 -23.89 -5.32
CA GLN A 8 -1.86 -23.50 -4.19
C GLN A 8 -1.81 -21.97 -4.10
N ASN A 9 -2.80 -21.38 -3.40
CA ASN A 9 -2.70 -20.03 -2.85
C ASN A 9 -3.50 -19.99 -1.54
N ARG A 10 -3.01 -20.69 -0.52
CA ARG A 10 -3.34 -20.44 0.88
C ARG A 10 -2.09 -19.89 1.56
N ALA A 11 -2.03 -18.57 1.71
CA ALA A 11 -1.32 -18.00 2.85
C ALA A 11 -2.35 -17.94 3.98
N GLU A 12 -2.35 -18.95 4.85
CA GLU A 12 -2.99 -18.82 6.16
C GLU A 12 -2.21 -17.75 6.93
N ILE A 13 -2.82 -16.58 7.10
CA ILE A 13 -2.30 -15.49 7.91
C ILE A 13 -2.46 -15.92 9.38
N ALA A 14 -1.45 -16.62 9.89
CA ALA A 14 -1.34 -16.99 11.29
C ALA A 14 -0.68 -15.84 12.06
N GLY A 15 -1.48 -15.05 12.77
CA GLY A 15 -1.02 -13.96 13.64
C GLY A 15 -2.19 -13.17 14.22
N ASN A 16 -2.85 -13.71 15.24
CA ASN A 16 -4.05 -13.15 15.84
C ASN A 16 -3.69 -12.29 17.07
N LYS A 17 -4.05 -10.99 17.09
CA LYS A 17 -4.63 -10.22 18.24
C LYS A 17 -4.81 -8.72 17.92
N GLY A 18 -5.77 -8.45 17.04
CA GLY A 18 -6.29 -7.15 16.66
C GLY A 18 -7.13 -7.39 15.42
N GLU A 19 -8.33 -6.85 15.30
CA GLU A 19 -9.16 -7.04 14.10
C GLU A 19 -8.49 -6.33 12.92
N ASN A 20 -7.48 -6.97 12.32
CA ASN A 20 -6.80 -6.45 11.15
C ASN A 20 -7.75 -6.59 9.96
N ARG A 21 -8.29 -5.46 9.50
CA ARG A 21 -9.23 -5.41 8.37
C ARG A 21 -8.44 -5.27 7.07
N TYR A 22 -8.29 -6.39 6.38
CA TYR A 22 -7.70 -6.45 5.05
C TYR A 22 -8.81 -6.67 4.00
N ASP A 23 -9.66 -5.67 3.78
CA ASP A 23 -10.63 -5.74 2.68
C ASP A 23 -9.94 -5.35 1.37
N ASN A 24 -9.36 -6.34 0.69
CA ASN A 24 -8.86 -6.14 -0.66
C ASN A 24 -8.99 -7.40 -1.53
N GLU A 25 -10.21 -7.95 -1.59
CA GLU A 25 -10.53 -9.14 -2.40
C GLU A 25 -10.32 -8.97 -3.92
N ARG A 26 -9.97 -7.76 -4.39
CA ARG A 26 -9.83 -7.47 -5.83
C ARG A 26 -8.48 -6.93 -6.30
N LYS A 27 -7.58 -6.43 -5.42
CA LYS A 27 -6.42 -5.61 -5.85
C LYS A 27 -5.11 -5.82 -5.06
N ASN A 28 -4.90 -7.00 -4.47
CA ASN A 28 -3.58 -7.40 -3.99
C ASN A 28 -2.81 -8.10 -5.12
N SER A 29 -1.83 -7.40 -5.71
CA SER A 29 -0.88 -8.03 -6.62
C SER A 29 0.05 -8.90 -5.74
N GLY A 30 0.17 -10.20 -5.96
CA GLY A 30 0.68 -11.18 -4.98
C GLY A 30 1.99 -10.85 -4.21
N ASN A 31 2.22 -11.61 -3.13
CA ASN A 31 3.39 -11.56 -2.22
C ASN A 31 3.51 -10.33 -1.30
N CYS A 32 2.40 -9.70 -0.89
CA CYS A 32 2.46 -8.68 0.16
C CYS A 32 2.71 -9.30 1.55
N ASN A 33 3.52 -8.61 2.37
CA ASN A 33 3.85 -9.01 3.73
C ASN A 33 3.27 -8.01 4.75
N PHE A 34 2.56 -8.51 5.75
CA PHE A 34 1.98 -7.72 6.83
C PHE A 34 2.57 -8.20 8.16
N VAL A 35 3.31 -7.33 8.84
CA VAL A 35 3.86 -7.59 10.19
C VAL A 35 3.00 -6.80 11.18
N ASP A 36 2.02 -7.48 11.77
CA ASP A 36 0.81 -6.88 12.33
C ASP A 36 0.60 -7.17 13.82
N ASP A 37 1.69 -7.16 14.61
CA ASP A 37 1.64 -7.23 16.08
C ASP A 37 0.80 -6.11 16.72
N VAL A 38 0.64 -4.97 16.03
CA VAL A 38 -0.43 -3.99 16.28
C VAL A 38 -1.17 -3.65 14.98
N SER A 39 -2.21 -2.83 15.08
CA SER A 39 -3.16 -2.64 13.97
C SER A 39 -2.52 -2.09 12.69
N ILE A 40 -2.84 -2.71 11.57
CA ILE A 40 -2.72 -2.14 10.23
C ILE A 40 -4.13 -1.75 9.75
N THR A 41 -4.34 -0.46 9.48
CA THR A 41 -5.61 0.04 8.94
C THR A 41 -5.43 0.38 7.47
N ILE A 42 -6.23 -0.23 6.59
CA ILE A 42 -6.25 0.05 5.16
C ILE A 42 -7.64 0.56 4.80
N GLY A 43 -7.70 1.76 4.21
CA GLY A 43 -8.92 2.41 3.78
C GLY A 43 -9.53 1.79 2.52
N GLU A 44 -10.60 2.38 2.05
CA GLU A 44 -11.32 1.94 0.86
C GLU A 44 -10.52 2.24 -0.42
N LYS A 45 -10.67 1.39 -1.44
CA LYS A 45 -10.10 1.57 -2.79
C LYS A 45 -8.56 1.65 -2.82
N VAL A 46 -7.88 1.20 -1.77
CA VAL A 46 -6.41 1.14 -1.75
C VAL A 46 -5.89 0.10 -2.75
N LEU A 47 -4.89 0.48 -3.53
CA LEU A 47 -4.18 -0.40 -4.45
C LEU A 47 -2.82 -0.79 -3.86
N LEU A 48 -2.56 -2.09 -3.74
CA LEU A 48 -1.25 -2.61 -3.33
C LEU A 48 -0.57 -3.28 -4.53
N GLY A 49 0.58 -2.74 -4.91
CA GLY A 49 1.49 -3.38 -5.85
C GLY A 49 2.11 -4.65 -5.25
N PRO A 50 2.73 -5.50 -6.10
CA PRO A 50 3.32 -6.75 -5.64
C PRO A 50 4.48 -6.52 -4.68
N ALA A 51 4.67 -7.45 -3.75
CA ALA A 51 5.76 -7.43 -2.77
C ALA A 51 5.81 -6.20 -1.84
N VAL A 52 4.67 -5.54 -1.60
CA VAL A 52 4.58 -4.49 -0.57
C VAL A 52 4.76 -5.09 0.82
N THR A 53 5.54 -4.44 1.67
CA THR A 53 5.70 -4.81 3.08
C THR A 53 5.17 -3.70 3.97
N ILE A 54 4.26 -4.02 4.87
CA ILE A 54 3.75 -3.10 5.88
C ILE A 54 4.13 -3.67 7.25
N ALA A 55 4.94 -2.93 8.00
CA ALA A 55 5.42 -3.37 9.29
C ALA A 55 4.99 -2.42 10.40
N THR A 56 4.42 -3.00 11.46
CA THR A 56 4.06 -2.27 12.68
C THR A 56 5.10 -2.42 13.78
N VAL A 57 6.11 -3.27 13.60
CA VAL A 57 7.13 -3.60 14.61
C VAL A 57 8.53 -3.15 14.20
N GLY A 58 9.33 -2.75 15.19
CA GLY A 58 10.78 -2.61 15.09
C GLY A 58 11.50 -2.98 16.38
N HIS A 59 12.83 -2.94 16.34
CA HIS A 59 13.70 -3.21 17.48
C HIS A 59 14.57 -2.00 17.81
N PRO A 60 14.89 -1.74 19.09
CA PRO A 60 15.86 -0.73 19.47
C PRO A 60 17.20 -0.93 18.75
N VAL A 61 17.84 0.17 18.31
CA VAL A 61 19.12 0.08 17.56
C VAL A 61 20.26 -0.45 18.44
N ASN A 62 20.24 -0.17 19.75
CA ASN A 62 21.24 -0.67 20.70
C ASN A 62 21.22 -2.22 20.74
N PRO A 63 22.31 -2.92 20.40
CA PRO A 63 22.36 -4.38 20.36
C PRO A 63 21.96 -5.05 21.67
N GLU A 64 22.26 -4.45 22.82
CA GLU A 64 21.90 -5.01 24.15
C GLU A 64 20.40 -4.99 24.41
N MET A 65 19.65 -4.17 23.65
CA MET A 65 18.21 -3.98 23.82
C MET A 65 17.39 -4.58 22.68
N ARG A 66 18.00 -5.25 21.69
CA ARG A 66 17.29 -5.76 20.49
C ARG A 66 16.33 -6.91 20.76
N GLU A 67 16.43 -7.57 21.91
CA GLU A 67 15.41 -8.54 22.33
C GLU A 67 14.07 -7.86 22.67
N TYR A 68 14.07 -6.56 22.99
CA TYR A 68 12.86 -5.76 23.08
C TYR A 68 12.33 -5.41 21.69
N MET A 69 11.00 -5.30 21.60
CA MET A 69 10.27 -4.82 20.43
C MET A 69 9.46 -3.59 20.81
N TYR A 70 9.33 -2.66 19.87
CA TYR A 70 8.31 -1.62 19.91
C TYR A 70 7.35 -1.83 18.74
N ALA A 71 6.12 -1.41 18.92
CA ALA A 71 5.09 -1.55 17.91
C ALA A 71 4.23 -0.28 17.83
N ASP A 72 4.05 0.23 16.63
CA ASP A 72 3.27 1.44 16.34
C ASP A 72 2.33 1.19 15.15
N PRO A 73 1.04 1.57 15.24
CA PRO A 73 0.05 1.33 14.19
C PRO A 73 0.45 1.94 12.84
N VAL A 74 0.05 1.28 11.76
CA VAL A 74 0.15 1.85 10.41
C VAL A 74 -1.24 2.14 9.87
N ILE A 75 -1.40 3.32 9.25
CA ILE A 75 -2.67 3.76 8.67
C ILE A 75 -2.45 4.13 7.21
N ILE A 76 -3.13 3.46 6.30
CA ILE A 76 -3.21 3.81 4.88
C ILE A 76 -4.64 4.28 4.62
N GLU A 77 -4.82 5.56 4.33
CA GLU A 77 -6.14 6.13 4.09
C GLU A 77 -6.71 5.74 2.72
N ASN A 78 -7.93 6.21 2.44
CA ASN A 78 -8.69 5.86 1.25
C ASN A 78 -7.96 6.25 -0.04
N ASN A 79 -8.20 5.47 -1.10
CA ASN A 79 -7.76 5.74 -2.47
C ASN A 79 -6.24 5.92 -2.62
N CYS A 80 -5.44 5.37 -1.70
CA CYS A 80 -3.99 5.35 -1.85
C CYS A 80 -3.54 4.29 -2.86
N TRP A 81 -2.43 4.56 -3.55
CA TRP A 81 -1.74 3.56 -4.36
C TRP A 81 -0.32 3.35 -3.84
N ILE A 82 -0.04 2.12 -3.39
CA ILE A 82 1.26 1.71 -2.88
C ILE A 82 1.97 0.90 -3.97
N GLY A 83 3.04 1.45 -4.53
CA GLY A 83 3.80 0.85 -5.62
C GLY A 83 4.51 -0.45 -5.22
N ALA A 84 4.83 -1.26 -6.22
CA ALA A 84 5.49 -2.56 -6.03
C ALA A 84 6.76 -2.47 -5.15
N GLY A 85 6.92 -3.41 -4.23
CA GLY A 85 8.13 -3.51 -3.38
C GLY A 85 8.30 -2.38 -2.38
N ALA A 86 7.32 -1.52 -2.17
CA ALA A 86 7.40 -0.47 -1.15
C ALA A 86 7.35 -1.06 0.26
N VAL A 87 8.06 -0.43 1.20
CA VAL A 87 8.09 -0.78 2.62
C VAL A 87 7.54 0.37 3.43
N ILE A 88 6.53 0.10 4.26
CA ILE A 88 5.92 1.07 5.19
C ILE A 88 6.39 0.72 6.61
N CYS A 89 7.10 1.64 7.26
CA CYS A 89 7.67 1.45 8.59
C CYS A 89 6.62 1.66 9.72
N PRO A 90 6.94 1.22 10.96
CA PRO A 90 6.06 1.39 12.11
C PRO A 90 5.62 2.84 12.33
N GLY A 91 4.37 3.04 12.73
CA GLY A 91 3.82 4.36 13.09
C GLY A 91 3.48 5.28 11.92
N VAL A 92 3.65 4.85 10.68
CA VAL A 92 3.43 5.70 9.50
C VAL A 92 1.96 5.81 9.15
N ARG A 93 1.53 7.04 8.83
CA ARG A 93 0.25 7.36 8.16
C ARG A 93 0.47 7.80 6.71
N ILE A 94 -0.27 7.18 5.78
CA ILE A 94 -0.35 7.59 4.38
C ILE A 94 -1.69 8.28 4.15
N GLY A 95 -1.67 9.58 3.85
CA GLY A 95 -2.85 10.39 3.64
C GLY A 95 -3.59 10.06 2.35
N GLU A 96 -4.90 10.30 2.34
CA GLU A 96 -5.82 9.95 1.26
C GLU A 96 -5.36 10.39 -0.13
N ASN A 97 -5.75 9.61 -1.15
CA ASN A 97 -5.42 9.83 -2.57
C ASN A 97 -3.93 9.77 -2.91
N SER A 98 -3.05 9.52 -1.95
CA SER A 98 -1.60 9.59 -2.17
C SER A 98 -1.05 8.38 -2.92
N VAL A 99 0.00 8.63 -3.68
CA VAL A 99 0.74 7.61 -4.41
C VAL A 99 2.12 7.45 -3.78
N VAL A 100 2.46 6.22 -3.40
CA VAL A 100 3.82 5.83 -3.00
C VAL A 100 4.46 5.10 -4.18
N GLY A 101 5.55 5.63 -4.72
CA GLY A 101 6.27 5.02 -5.84
C GLY A 101 6.85 3.65 -5.49
N ALA A 102 7.07 2.81 -6.51
CA ALA A 102 7.67 1.49 -6.34
C ALA A 102 9.05 1.55 -5.66
N GLY A 103 9.34 0.55 -4.82
CA GLY A 103 10.62 0.41 -4.09
C GLY A 103 10.87 1.47 -3.01
N SER A 104 9.85 2.24 -2.62
CA SER A 104 10.01 3.30 -1.63
C SER A 104 10.14 2.75 -0.20
N ILE A 105 10.97 3.38 0.63
CA ILE A 105 11.08 3.08 2.07
C ILE A 105 10.46 4.23 2.85
N VAL A 106 9.23 4.05 3.31
CA VAL A 106 8.42 5.09 3.94
C VAL A 106 8.67 5.08 5.45
N THR A 107 9.47 6.05 5.90
CA THR A 107 9.89 6.19 7.31
C THR A 107 9.19 7.34 8.04
N LYS A 108 8.31 8.08 7.36
CA LYS A 108 7.59 9.26 7.87
C LYS A 108 6.23 9.34 7.19
N ASP A 109 5.29 10.00 7.84
CA ASP A 109 3.96 10.25 7.30
C ASP A 109 4.01 10.92 5.93
N ILE A 110 3.07 10.52 5.08
CA ILE A 110 2.84 11.12 3.76
C ILE A 110 1.54 11.93 3.84
N PRO A 111 1.57 13.25 3.55
CA PRO A 111 0.34 14.05 3.52
C PRO A 111 -0.58 13.61 2.36
N PRO A 112 -1.89 13.91 2.46
CA PRO A 112 -2.86 13.55 1.42
C PRO A 112 -2.59 14.25 0.08
N ASN A 113 -3.11 13.69 -1.01
CA ASN A 113 -3.03 14.24 -2.37
C ASN A 113 -1.60 14.44 -2.89
N CYS A 114 -0.67 13.56 -2.52
CA CYS A 114 0.73 13.69 -2.88
C CYS A 114 1.25 12.49 -3.69
N VAL A 115 2.27 12.74 -4.51
CA VAL A 115 3.13 11.69 -5.05
C VAL A 115 4.42 11.69 -4.24
N ALA A 116 4.72 10.58 -3.57
CA ALA A 116 5.93 10.38 -2.79
C ALA A 116 6.71 9.18 -3.31
N ALA A 117 8.04 9.24 -3.34
CA ALA A 117 8.85 8.06 -3.62
C ALA A 117 10.27 8.17 -3.04
N GLY A 118 11.01 7.06 -3.11
CA GLY A 118 12.45 7.01 -2.84
C GLY A 118 12.83 6.25 -1.57
N ASN A 119 14.14 6.20 -1.30
CA ASN A 119 14.71 5.60 -0.11
C ASN A 119 15.74 6.58 0.52
N PRO A 120 15.40 7.25 1.63
CA PRO A 120 14.09 7.26 2.28
C PRO A 120 13.03 8.00 1.43
N CYS A 121 11.76 7.60 1.56
CA CYS A 121 10.66 8.17 0.79
C CYS A 121 10.45 9.66 1.13
N ARG A 122 10.22 10.48 0.11
CA ARG A 122 9.94 11.91 0.23
C ARG A 122 8.80 12.30 -0.70
N VAL A 123 8.02 13.30 -0.31
CA VAL A 123 7.07 13.94 -1.21
C VAL A 123 7.84 14.55 -2.38
N ILE A 124 7.45 14.19 -3.60
CA ILE A 124 8.03 14.69 -4.85
C ILE A 124 7.23 15.88 -5.36
N ARG A 125 5.90 15.76 -5.33
CA ARG A 125 4.95 16.80 -5.76
C ARG A 125 3.55 16.51 -5.24
N GLU A 126 2.68 17.51 -5.32
CA GLU A 126 1.24 17.36 -5.14
C GLU A 126 0.59 16.76 -6.41
N ILE A 127 -0.56 16.13 -6.23
CA ILE A 127 -1.46 15.70 -7.30
C ILE A 127 -2.32 16.89 -7.69
N ASP A 128 -2.34 17.25 -8.98
CA ASP A 128 -2.98 18.48 -9.46
C ASP A 128 -3.84 18.25 -10.72
N ASP A 129 -4.35 19.35 -11.31
CA ASP A 129 -5.19 19.30 -12.51
C ASP A 129 -4.48 18.71 -13.75
N ARG A 130 -3.14 18.63 -13.75
CA ARG A 130 -2.41 17.93 -14.81
C ARG A 130 -2.71 16.44 -14.76
N ASP A 131 -2.82 15.85 -13.59
CA ASP A 131 -3.08 14.41 -13.42
C ASP A 131 -4.50 14.01 -13.85
N LYS A 132 -5.44 14.96 -13.89
CA LYS A 132 -6.77 14.76 -14.50
C LYS A 132 -6.71 14.65 -16.02
N LYS A 133 -5.67 15.19 -16.65
CA LYS A 133 -5.50 15.22 -18.10
C LYS A 133 -4.54 14.14 -18.58
N TYR A 134 -3.51 13.82 -17.79
CA TYR A 134 -2.43 12.92 -18.18
C TYR A 134 -2.24 11.80 -17.15
N TYR A 135 -2.33 10.55 -17.57
CA TYR A 135 -2.19 9.40 -16.66
C TYR A 135 -0.82 8.72 -16.69
N TYR A 136 -0.07 8.84 -17.80
CA TYR A 136 1.28 8.27 -17.90
C TYR A 136 2.11 9.01 -18.94
N LYS A 137 3.21 9.63 -18.51
CA LYS A 137 4.06 10.47 -19.36
C LYS A 137 3.22 11.55 -20.07
N ASP A 138 3.10 11.46 -21.39
CA ASP A 138 2.32 12.38 -22.23
C ASP A 138 0.99 11.78 -22.72
N ARG A 139 0.63 10.57 -22.24
CA ARG A 139 -0.67 9.97 -22.54
C ARG A 139 -1.78 10.71 -21.81
N LYS A 140 -2.82 11.06 -22.55
CA LYS A 140 -3.99 11.76 -22.05
C LYS A 140 -5.17 10.82 -21.92
N PHE A 141 -6.07 11.13 -21.00
CA PHE A 141 -7.41 10.54 -21.04
C PHE A 141 -8.16 11.11 -22.23
N GLU A 142 -8.66 10.23 -23.09
CA GLU A 142 -9.60 10.58 -24.14
C GLU A 142 -11.04 10.53 -23.60
N GLU A 143 -11.99 11.16 -24.30
CA GLU A 143 -13.39 11.17 -23.88
C GLU A 143 -13.95 9.76 -23.69
N ALA A 144 -13.55 8.82 -24.56
CA ALA A 144 -13.94 7.42 -24.45
C ALA A 144 -13.42 6.76 -23.15
N ASP A 145 -12.17 7.02 -22.75
CA ASP A 145 -11.60 6.48 -21.50
C ASP A 145 -12.39 6.96 -20.28
N LEU A 146 -12.80 8.24 -20.30
CA LEU A 146 -13.56 8.85 -19.21
C LEU A 146 -15.00 8.32 -19.14
N LEU A 147 -15.62 8.05 -20.29
CA LEU A 147 -16.95 7.44 -20.37
C LEU A 147 -16.91 6.00 -19.84
N GLU A 148 -15.93 5.20 -20.27
CA GLU A 148 -15.75 3.82 -19.79
C GLU A 148 -15.55 3.78 -18.27
N GLU A 149 -14.66 4.63 -17.73
CA GLU A 149 -14.46 4.75 -16.29
C GLU A 149 -15.73 5.18 -15.54
N ALA A 150 -16.52 6.10 -16.11
CA ALA A 150 -17.79 6.53 -15.51
C ALA A 150 -18.82 5.39 -15.50
N GLU A 151 -18.90 4.58 -16.55
CA GLU A 151 -19.77 3.41 -16.62
C GLU A 151 -19.37 2.37 -15.56
N LEU A 152 -18.08 2.04 -15.45
CA LEU A 152 -17.55 1.10 -14.46
C LEU A 152 -17.82 1.53 -13.01
N ARG A 153 -17.88 2.85 -12.74
CA ARG A 153 -18.18 3.39 -11.41
C ARG A 153 -19.65 3.37 -11.05
N ASN A 154 -20.53 3.32 -12.05
CA ASN A 154 -21.98 3.33 -11.89
C ASN A 154 -22.62 1.94 -11.99
N SER A 155 -21.84 0.91 -12.35
CA SER A 155 -22.23 -0.51 -12.39
C SER A 155 -21.90 -1.25 -11.09
#